data_AF-A0A978SCP4-F1
#
_entry.id   AF-A0A978SCP4-F1
#
_cell.length_a   1.000
_cell.length_b   1.000
_cell.length_c   1.000
_cell.angle_alpha   90.00
_cell.angle_beta   90.00
_cell.angle_gamma   90.00
#
_symmetry.space_group_name_H-M   'P 1'
#
loop_
_entity.id
_entity.type
_entity.pdbx_description
1 polymer ?
#
loop_
_entity_poly.entity_id
_entity_poly.type
_entity_poly.pdbx_seq_one_letter_code
_entity_poly.pdbx_strand_id
1 'polypeptide(L)'
;MDEPDAIAQQVIEVCQGCGASLVERSIVEWQWTQVHDVGPLEMRVKEHQVAVKQCNCWGQRNQAVFPVGVTNRVQYASRLRSLMVYLMDYQLLPSARFANGIELLSYSPCNLLLRCYGNVVIGKPAKIYPEA
;
A
#
# COMPACT_ATOMS: atom_id res chain seq x y z
N MET A 1 -24.73 -10.38 1.89
CA MET A 1 -24.47 -8.99 2.32
C MET A 1 -23.50 -9.10 3.46
N ASP A 2 -22.36 -8.41 3.38
CA ASP A 2 -21.29 -8.56 4.37
C ASP A 2 -21.68 -7.91 5.70
N GLU A 3 -21.18 -8.44 6.81
CA GLU A 3 -21.43 -7.91 8.15
C GLU A 3 -20.72 -6.55 8.31
N PRO A 4 -21.40 -5.49 8.78
CA PRO A 4 -20.78 -4.18 8.89
C PRO A 4 -19.76 -4.14 10.03
N ASP A 5 -18.61 -3.50 9.80
CA ASP A 5 -17.58 -3.32 10.82
C ASP A 5 -18.08 -2.46 12.01
N ALA A 6 -19.02 -1.55 11.76
CA ALA A 6 -19.66 -0.72 12.78
C ALA A 6 -21.08 -0.31 12.34
N ILE A 7 -21.97 -0.15 13.32
CA ILE A 7 -23.34 0.34 13.12
C ILE A 7 -23.50 1.66 13.86
N ALA A 8 -23.81 2.73 13.13
CA ALA A 8 -24.17 4.03 13.71
C ALA A 8 -25.68 4.24 13.58
N GLN A 9 -26.39 4.24 14.70
CA GLN A 9 -27.84 4.46 14.74
C GLN A 9 -28.15 5.92 15.05
N GLN A 10 -29.11 6.49 14.34
CA GLN A 10 -29.66 7.81 14.64
C GLN A 10 -31.17 7.70 14.86
N VAL A 11 -31.65 8.32 15.93
CA VAL A 11 -33.07 8.37 16.29
C VAL A 11 -33.57 9.80 16.22
N ILE A 12 -34.82 9.97 15.80
CA ILE A 12 -35.47 11.28 15.73
C ILE A 12 -36.23 11.50 17.04
N GLU A 13 -35.87 12.55 17.76
CA GLU A 13 -36.50 12.88 19.06
C GLU A 13 -37.64 13.88 18.93
N VAL A 14 -37.76 14.56 17.78
CA VAL A 14 -38.76 15.62 17.57
C VAL A 14 -39.43 15.45 16.22
N CYS A 15 -40.76 15.54 16.21
CA CYS A 15 -41.54 15.50 14.98
C CYS A 15 -41.22 16.73 14.11
N GLN A 16 -40.78 16.49 12.87
CA GLN A 16 -40.43 17.57 11.93
C GLN A 16 -41.64 18.39 11.46
N GLY A 17 -42.87 17.87 11.59
CA GLY A 17 -44.09 18.56 11.16
C GLY A 17 -44.72 19.45 12.24
N CYS A 18 -44.79 18.97 13.49
CA CYS A 18 -45.48 19.67 14.58
C CYS A 18 -44.60 20.02 15.78
N GLY A 19 -43.34 19.59 15.81
CA GLY A 19 -42.40 19.86 16.91
C GLY A 19 -42.66 19.05 18.19
N ALA A 20 -43.63 18.14 18.21
CA ALA A 20 -43.89 17.28 19.37
C ALA A 20 -42.74 16.30 19.63
N SER A 21 -42.52 15.96 20.91
CA SER A 21 -41.52 14.96 21.32
C SER A 21 -41.90 13.57 20.83
N LEU A 22 -40.90 12.84 20.32
CA LEU A 22 -40.98 11.44 19.88
C LEU A 22 -40.16 10.50 20.79
N VAL A 23 -39.53 11.01 21.85
CA VAL A 23 -38.60 10.25 22.72
C VAL A 23 -39.24 8.97 23.30
N GLU A 24 -40.51 9.04 23.71
CA GLU A 24 -41.24 7.89 24.28
C GLU A 24 -42.00 7.06 23.23
N ARG A 25 -41.94 7.45 21.95
CA ARG A 25 -42.64 6.74 20.87
C ARG A 25 -41.81 5.54 20.43
N SER A 26 -42.46 4.40 20.23
CA SER A 26 -41.79 3.20 19.73
C SER A 26 -41.31 3.39 18.28
N ILE A 27 -40.12 2.88 17.98
CA ILE A 27 -39.61 2.81 16.62
C ILE A 27 -40.51 1.88 15.80
N VAL A 28 -41.00 2.36 14.66
CA VAL A 28 -41.88 1.60 13.76
C VAL A 28 -41.06 0.68 12.85
N GLU A 29 -39.94 1.19 12.33
CA GLU A 29 -39.07 0.48 11.40
C GLU A 29 -37.66 1.07 11.42
N TRP A 30 -36.65 0.24 11.15
CA TRP A 30 -35.29 0.69 10.87
C TRP A 30 -35.03 0.68 9.37
N GLN A 31 -34.46 1.76 8.86
CA GLN A 31 -33.94 1.88 7.51
C GLN A 31 -32.42 2.02 7.60
N TRP A 32 -31.68 1.38 6.70
CA TRP A 32 -30.22 1.42 6.71
C TRP A 32 -29.63 1.54 5.31
N THR A 33 -28.43 2.10 5.25
CA THR A 33 -27.54 2.09 4.08
C THR A 33 -26.12 1.79 4.57
N GLN A 34 -25.29 1.21 3.72
CA GLN A 34 -23.90 0.87 4.04
C GLN A 34 -22.95 1.72 3.18
N VAL A 35 -21.91 2.26 3.83
CA VAL A 35 -20.80 2.90 3.15
C VAL A 35 -19.63 1.94 3.20
N HIS A 36 -19.20 1.45 2.04
CA HIS A 36 -18.00 0.64 1.90
C HIS A 36 -16.85 1.56 1.53
N ASP A 37 -15.81 1.57 2.37
CA ASP A 37 -14.60 2.35 2.12
C ASP A 37 -13.37 1.45 2.19
N VAL A 38 -12.30 1.84 1.51
CA VAL A 38 -11.00 1.19 1.60
C VAL A 38 -10.21 1.89 2.68
N GLY A 39 -9.94 1.18 3.78
CA GLY A 39 -9.11 1.72 4.87
C GLY A 39 -7.72 2.17 4.39
N PRO A 40 -7.01 2.97 5.20
CA PRO A 40 -5.73 3.57 4.79
C PRO A 40 -4.69 2.50 4.44
N LEU A 41 -4.08 2.64 3.26
CA LEU A 41 -3.03 1.75 2.79
C LEU A 41 -1.65 2.31 3.18
N GLU A 42 -0.94 1.62 4.07
CA GLU A 42 0.41 2.05 4.48
C GLU A 42 1.50 1.38 3.64
N MET A 43 2.36 2.19 2.99
CA MET A 43 3.59 1.69 2.39
C MET A 43 4.70 1.60 3.46
N ARG A 44 5.20 0.39 3.72
CA ARG A 44 6.31 0.16 4.65
C ARG A 44 7.57 -0.20 3.89
N VAL A 45 8.62 0.59 4.09
CA VAL A 45 9.95 0.34 3.54
C VAL A 45 10.85 -0.22 4.63
N LYS A 46 11.41 -1.41 4.38
CA LYS A 46 12.43 -2.01 5.25
C LYS A 46 13.76 -2.00 4.51
N GLU A 47 14.66 -1.13 4.95
CA GLU A 47 16.03 -1.11 4.45
C GLU A 47 16.86 -2.19 5.14
N HIS A 48 17.60 -2.96 4.35
CA HIS A 48 18.60 -3.89 4.85
C HIS A 48 19.97 -3.29 4.62
N GLN A 49 20.73 -3.08 5.70
CA GLN A 49 22.11 -2.62 5.63
C GLN A 49 23.03 -3.71 6.15
N VAL A 50 24.17 -3.91 5.48
CA VAL A 50 25.20 -4.85 5.90
C VAL A 50 26.50 -4.11 6.10
N ALA A 51 27.19 -4.43 7.19
CA ALA A 51 28.48 -3.81 7.49
C ALA A 51 29.54 -4.30 6.50
N VAL A 52 30.44 -3.39 6.15
CA VAL A 52 31.64 -3.69 5.39
C VAL A 52 32.84 -3.17 6.17
N LYS A 53 33.80 -4.04 6.47
CA LYS A 53 34.99 -3.72 7.27
C LYS A 53 36.24 -4.10 6.50
N GLN A 54 37.30 -3.30 6.68
CA GLN A 54 38.61 -3.58 6.12
C GLN A 54 39.54 -4.10 7.22
N CYS A 55 40.28 -5.19 6.99
CA CYS A 55 41.30 -5.60 7.95
C CYS A 55 42.50 -4.66 7.88
N ASN A 56 42.98 -4.23 9.05
CA ASN A 56 44.21 -3.45 9.17
C ASN A 56 45.48 -4.23 8.82
N CYS A 57 45.37 -5.56 8.75
CA CYS A 57 46.49 -6.47 8.53
C CYS A 57 46.94 -6.54 7.06
N TRP A 58 45.99 -6.76 6.14
CA TRP A 58 46.26 -6.96 4.71
C TRP A 58 45.36 -6.11 3.81
N GLY A 59 44.55 -5.23 4.40
CA GLY A 59 43.59 -4.42 3.65
C GLY A 59 42.39 -5.19 3.11
N GLN A 60 42.20 -6.47 3.47
CA GLN A 60 41.09 -7.28 2.96
C GLN A 60 39.73 -6.73 3.39
N ARG A 61 38.83 -6.55 2.42
CA ARG A 61 37.46 -6.09 2.61
C ARG A 61 36.53 -7.26 2.90
N ASN A 62 35.82 -7.20 4.03
CA ASN A 62 34.89 -8.21 4.51
C ASN A 62 33.49 -7.60 4.60
N GLN A 63 32.48 -8.30 4.09
CA GLN A 63 31.10 -7.83 4.07
C GLN A 63 30.18 -8.85 4.75
N ALA A 64 29.28 -8.36 5.60
CA ALA A 64 28.21 -9.18 6.15
C ALA A 64 27.20 -9.56 5.05
N VAL A 65 26.60 -10.75 5.15
CA VAL A 65 25.69 -11.28 4.14
C VAL A 65 24.29 -10.70 4.34
N PHE A 66 23.62 -10.36 3.25
CA PHE A 66 22.20 -9.97 3.31
C PHE A 66 21.31 -11.15 3.71
N PRO A 67 20.16 -10.90 4.35
CA PRO A 67 19.19 -11.96 4.62
C PRO A 67 18.70 -12.64 3.34
N VAL A 68 18.30 -13.91 3.48
CA VAL A 68 17.72 -14.69 2.37
C VAL A 68 16.53 -13.94 1.77
N GLY A 69 16.51 -13.85 0.45
CA GLY A 69 15.45 -13.16 -0.30
C GLY A 69 15.67 -11.67 -0.51
N VAL A 70 16.72 -11.06 0.08
CA VAL A 70 17.14 -9.68 -0.22
C VAL A 70 18.23 -9.73 -1.30
N THR A 71 17.81 -9.66 -2.56
CA THR A 71 18.69 -9.87 -3.72
C THR A 71 18.92 -8.62 -4.57
N ASN A 72 18.04 -7.62 -4.46
CA ASN A 72 18.10 -6.40 -5.25
C ASN A 72 18.18 -5.16 -4.35
N ARG A 73 18.79 -4.09 -4.86
CA ARG A 73 18.88 -2.78 -4.19
C ARG A 73 17.50 -2.21 -3.83
N VAL A 74 16.53 -2.39 -4.72
CA VAL A 74 15.12 -2.11 -4.47
C VAL A 74 14.32 -3.32 -4.94
N GLN A 75 13.44 -3.82 -4.07
CA GLN A 75 12.54 -4.92 -4.40
C GLN A 75 11.24 -4.80 -3.62
N TYR A 76 10.17 -5.31 -4.21
CA TYR A 76 8.84 -5.26 -3.65
C TYR A 76 8.51 -6.59 -2.96
N ALA A 77 7.93 -6.50 -1.75
CA ALA A 77 7.44 -7.65 -1.03
C ALA A 77 6.26 -8.33 -1.77
N SER A 78 5.94 -9.56 -1.39
CA SER A 78 4.96 -10.42 -2.08
C SER A 78 3.61 -9.74 -2.30
N ARG A 79 3.08 -9.00 -1.32
CA ARG A 79 1.78 -8.32 -1.43
C ARG A 79 1.78 -7.26 -2.54
N LEU A 80 2.74 -6.34 -2.53
CA LEU A 80 2.83 -5.30 -3.56
C LEU A 80 3.17 -5.90 -4.93
N ARG A 81 4.05 -6.91 -4.98
CA ARG A 81 4.38 -7.61 -6.22
C ARG A 81 3.17 -8.31 -6.84
N SER A 82 2.32 -8.93 -6.03
CA SER A 82 1.10 -9.59 -6.52
C SER A 82 0.11 -8.58 -7.08
N LEU A 83 -0.07 -7.45 -6.40
CA LEU A 83 -0.90 -6.35 -6.88
C LEU A 83 -0.37 -5.76 -8.18
N MET A 84 0.95 -5.59 -8.28
CA MET A 84 1.63 -5.14 -9.50
C MET A 84 1.36 -6.08 -10.68
N VAL A 85 1.56 -7.39 -10.51
CA VAL A 85 1.30 -8.38 -11.56
C VAL A 85 -0.17 -8.36 -11.95
N TYR A 86 -1.09 -8.39 -10.99
CA TYR A 86 -2.52 -8.37 -11.28
C TYR A 86 -2.93 -7.10 -12.06
N LEU A 87 -2.51 -5.92 -11.61
CA LEU A 87 -2.95 -4.69 -12.27
C LEU A 87 -2.26 -4.47 -13.62
N MET A 88 -0.97 -4.77 -13.74
CA MET A 88 -0.23 -4.42 -14.95
C MET A 88 -0.23 -5.52 -16.01
N ASP A 89 -0.21 -6.79 -15.59
CA ASP A 89 -0.20 -7.93 -16.51
C ASP A 89 -1.63 -8.40 -16.82
N TYR A 90 -2.46 -8.58 -15.79
CA TYR A 90 -3.81 -9.09 -15.98
C TYR A 90 -4.81 -7.99 -16.38
N GLN A 91 -4.76 -6.82 -15.74
CA GLN A 91 -5.64 -5.69 -16.07
C GLN A 91 -5.03 -4.70 -17.09
N LEU A 92 -3.83 -5.00 -17.60
CA LEU A 92 -3.12 -4.20 -18.61
C LEU A 92 -2.96 -2.72 -18.26
N LEU A 93 -2.90 -2.42 -16.95
CA LEU A 93 -2.73 -1.05 -16.48
C LEU A 93 -1.31 -0.57 -16.80
N PRO A 94 -1.13 0.54 -17.53
CA PRO A 94 0.21 1.07 -17.77
C PRO A 94 0.91 1.40 -16.44
N SER A 95 2.21 1.14 -16.38
CA SER A 95 3.00 1.29 -15.15
C SER A 95 2.89 2.70 -14.52
N ALA A 96 2.84 3.75 -15.35
CA ALA A 96 2.63 5.12 -14.89
C ALA A 96 1.28 5.30 -14.17
N ARG A 97 0.22 4.65 -14.67
CA ARG A 97 -1.10 4.70 -14.04
C ARG A 97 -1.16 3.87 -12.76
N PHE A 98 -0.44 2.75 -12.71
CA PHE A 98 -0.26 1.99 -11.47
C PHE A 98 0.42 2.86 -10.40
N ALA A 99 1.51 3.55 -10.75
CA ALA A 99 2.23 4.43 -9.82
C ALA A 99 1.32 5.52 -9.23
N ASN A 100 0.57 6.22 -10.09
CA ASN A 100 -0.39 7.23 -9.63
C ASN A 100 -1.49 6.63 -8.74
N GLY A 101 -1.96 5.43 -9.05
CA GLY A 101 -2.98 4.74 -8.24
C GLY A 101 -2.46 4.39 -6.84
N ILE A 102 -1.21 3.94 -6.72
CA ILE A 102 -0.59 3.65 -5.42
C ILE A 102 -0.38 4.92 -4.60
N GLU A 103 -0.01 6.04 -5.23
CA GLU A 103 0.13 7.32 -4.53
C GLU A 103 -1.20 7.81 -3.96
N LEU A 104 -2.29 7.70 -4.74
CA LEU A 104 -3.64 8.06 -4.30
C LEU A 104 -4.08 7.22 -3.10
N LEU A 105 -3.79 5.93 -3.12
CA LEU A 105 -4.20 4.99 -2.07
C LEU A 105 -3.36 5.09 -0.80
N SER A 106 -2.09 5.46 -0.93
CA SER A 106 -1.15 5.51 0.20
C SER A 106 -1.06 6.88 0.88
N TYR A 107 -1.72 7.91 0.33
CA TYR A 107 -1.63 9.31 0.77
C TYR A 107 -0.16 9.75 1.01
N SER A 108 0.78 9.15 0.28
CA SER A 108 2.21 9.30 0.47
C SER A 108 2.87 9.35 -0.91
N PRO A 109 3.68 10.39 -1.21
CA PRO A 109 4.33 10.53 -2.50
C PRO A 109 5.45 9.50 -2.63
N CYS A 110 5.09 8.27 -3.00
CA CYS A 110 6.04 7.21 -3.24
C CYS A 110 6.60 7.32 -4.67
N ASN A 111 7.55 8.23 -4.85
CA ASN A 111 8.34 8.43 -6.08
C ASN A 111 9.25 7.20 -6.45
N LEU A 112 9.07 6.07 -5.78
CA LEU A 112 9.89 4.86 -5.89
C LEU A 112 9.60 4.07 -7.18
N LEU A 113 8.36 4.12 -7.69
CA LEU A 113 7.92 3.33 -8.84
C LEU A 113 8.52 3.82 -10.17
N LEU A 114 8.70 5.14 -10.34
CA LEU A 114 9.32 5.73 -11.53
C LEU A 114 10.83 5.47 -11.61
N ARG A 115 11.53 5.39 -10.47
CA ARG A 115 12.99 5.14 -10.44
C ARG A 115 13.40 3.68 -10.69
N CYS A 116 12.50 2.71 -10.53
CA CYS A 116 12.84 1.29 -10.56
C CYS A 116 12.38 0.54 -11.81
N TYR A 117 11.49 1.13 -12.62
CA TYR A 117 10.86 0.44 -13.75
C TYR A 117 11.83 0.10 -14.90
N GLY A 118 13.03 0.70 -14.93
CA GLY A 118 14.08 0.35 -15.89
C GLY A 118 14.62 -1.09 -15.75
N ASN A 119 14.33 -1.81 -14.65
CA ASN A 119 14.90 -3.13 -14.36
C ASN A 119 13.86 -4.26 -14.18
N VAL A 120 12.57 -4.01 -14.43
CA VAL A 120 11.51 -5.02 -14.19
C VAL A 120 11.21 -5.86 -15.45
N VAL A 121 11.76 -5.50 -16.61
CA VAL A 121 11.61 -6.32 -17.83
C VAL A 121 12.63 -7.46 -17.80
N ILE A 122 12.15 -8.63 -17.34
CA ILE A 122 12.65 -9.97 -17.68
C ILE A 122 14.11 -10.24 -17.28
N GLY A 123 14.31 -10.83 -16.09
CA GLY A 123 15.35 -11.85 -15.86
C GLY A 123 16.76 -11.62 -16.43
N LYS A 124 17.25 -10.38 -16.49
CA LYS A 124 18.63 -10.07 -16.89
C LYS A 124 19.33 -9.33 -15.76
N PRO A 125 20.61 -9.64 -15.48
CA PRO A 125 21.36 -8.94 -14.45
C PRO A 125 21.40 -7.45 -14.80
N ALA A 126 21.10 -6.61 -13.80
CA ALA A 126 21.12 -5.16 -13.92
C ALA A 126 22.47 -4.72 -14.51
N LYS A 127 22.45 -4.19 -15.74
CA LYS A 127 23.63 -3.55 -16.32
C LYS A 127 23.84 -2.23 -15.58
N ILE A 128 24.98 -2.13 -14.92
CA ILE A 128 25.52 -0.88 -14.38
C ILE A 128 25.83 0.01 -15.58
N TYR A 129 25.09 1.10 -15.77
CA TYR A 129 25.53 2.19 -16.63
C TYR A 129 26.31 3.18 -15.75
N PRO A 130 27.56 3.51 -16.08
CA PRO A 130 28.27 4.59 -15.41
C PRO A 130 27.64 5.93 -15.81
N GLU A 131 27.55 6.83 -14.83
CA GLU A 131 27.12 8.21 -14.99
C GLU A 131 28.09 8.93 -15.94
N ALA A 132 27.53 9.71 -16.88
CA ALA A 132 28.24 10.73 -17.65
C ALA A 132 27.87 12.10 -17.10
#